data_AF-A0A498LZ52-F1
#
_entry.id   AF-A0A498LZ52-F1
#
_cell.length_a   1.000
_cell.length_b   1.000
_cell.length_c   1.000
_cell.angle_alpha   90.00
_cell.angle_beta   90.00
_cell.angle_gamma   90.00
#
_symmetry.space_group_name_H-M   'P 1'
#
loop_
_entity.id
_entity.type
_entity.pdbx_description
1 polymer ?
#
loop_
_entity_poly.entity_id
_entity_poly.type
_entity_poly.pdbx_seq_one_letter_code
_entity_poly.pdbx_strand_id
1 'polypeptide(L)'
;MNMATEKDKRPLPVSLSLLLFLCLHNKIFLLDVVQIEAFSVSLILFISHAWDAVTDPIVGYLVSSSSWTQIGRLLPWTVLSMPLAILAYIFLWFIPHNAMSSAFSVSWDECGGVCYADGGCDSGSGPLSGQSHMNTTYLNAVKKLIGHASYQHLVLGFLFSTLAFQMSLGNFTLFCTHVAGLGAQFQYLMLAILVSATISVPMWQMILVRLGKKTALFIGLPLLIPALVVLVSMSENFATYMVMCVLAGSSLAALFLLPWSMLPDVVDEFAVQNPSCKGLEPLFFSCSRFCNKLGGGLSAAISTMTLHFTGYKAGACSHADGVVLALKLLLAPIPITFLLVGLVFFYLYPINEARRKKIQQDLENTRSNTASLEEENVPIFQQIYDSRSTFPKKGQTCVVHYVGSLTDGRKFDSSRDRGKPFKFKIGKQEVIRGWDEGVAQMSVGQRAKLTCTPDFAYGSKGHPGIIPPNATLIFDVELIGLE
;
A
#
# COMPACT_ATOMS: atom_id res chain seq x y z
N MET A 1 -23.75 17.92 -0.39
CA MET A 1 -23.76 16.69 -1.20
C MET A 1 -22.54 16.77 -2.11
N ASN A 2 -21.67 15.77 -2.10
CA ASN A 2 -20.32 15.73 -2.73
C ASN A 2 -19.17 16.35 -1.91
N MET A 3 -18.73 15.64 -0.87
CA MET A 3 -17.34 15.66 -0.38
C MET A 3 -16.92 14.20 -0.16
N ALA A 4 -16.81 13.43 -1.24
CA ALA A 4 -15.97 12.23 -1.23
C ALA A 4 -14.64 12.69 -1.82
N THR A 5 -13.62 12.80 -0.96
CA THR A 5 -12.25 13.10 -1.37
C THR A 5 -11.81 12.11 -2.47
N GLU A 6 -11.06 12.57 -3.45
CA GLU A 6 -10.57 11.78 -4.60
C GLU A 6 -9.89 10.45 -4.22
N LYS A 7 -9.36 10.36 -2.99
CA LYS A 7 -8.85 9.12 -2.36
C LYS A 7 -9.89 7.99 -2.18
N ASP A 8 -11.20 8.28 -2.08
CA ASP A 8 -12.29 7.32 -1.82
C ASP A 8 -12.86 6.66 -3.09
N LYS A 9 -12.41 7.07 -4.28
CA LYS A 9 -12.91 6.57 -5.58
C LYS A 9 -12.04 5.48 -6.22
N ARG A 10 -11.02 4.97 -5.52
CA ARG A 10 -10.13 3.93 -6.09
C ARG A 10 -10.91 2.61 -6.25
N PRO A 11 -11.01 2.05 -7.47
CA PRO A 11 -11.61 0.74 -7.65
C PRO A 11 -10.79 -0.30 -6.90
N LEU A 12 -11.43 -1.10 -6.05
CA LEU A 12 -10.77 -2.21 -5.38
C LEU A 12 -10.53 -3.35 -6.38
N PRO A 13 -9.37 -4.04 -6.32
CA PRO A 13 -9.03 -5.06 -7.29
C PRO A 13 -9.90 -6.31 -7.11
N VAL A 14 -10.61 -6.68 -8.17
CA VAL A 14 -11.42 -7.92 -8.27
C VAL A 14 -10.53 -9.18 -8.33
N SER A 15 -9.22 -9.04 -8.56
CA SER A 15 -8.25 -10.14 -8.67
C SER A 15 -7.98 -10.90 -7.36
N LEU A 16 -8.41 -10.37 -6.21
CA LEU A 16 -8.08 -10.91 -4.89
C LEU A 16 -8.90 -12.15 -4.49
N SER A 17 -10.09 -12.34 -5.07
CA SER A 17 -10.94 -13.51 -4.81
C SER A 17 -10.30 -14.82 -5.26
N LEU A 18 -9.43 -14.78 -6.28
CA LEU A 18 -8.67 -15.94 -6.78
C LEU A 18 -7.49 -16.29 -5.85
N LEU A 19 -6.85 -15.28 -5.26
CA LEU A 19 -5.77 -15.44 -4.27
C LEU A 19 -6.29 -16.01 -2.94
N LEU A 20 -7.48 -15.57 -2.50
CA LEU A 20 -8.18 -16.16 -1.35
C LEU A 20 -8.57 -17.61 -1.60
N PHE A 21 -8.99 -17.95 -2.82
CA PHE A 21 -9.32 -19.33 -3.22
C PHE A 21 -8.09 -20.26 -3.15
N LEU A 22 -6.92 -19.81 -3.60
CA LEU A 22 -5.67 -20.58 -3.53
C LEU A 22 -5.18 -20.77 -2.09
N CYS A 23 -5.23 -19.72 -1.25
CA CYS A 23 -4.81 -19.81 0.16
C CYS A 23 -5.68 -20.77 1.00
N LEU A 24 -6.99 -20.84 0.71
CA LEU A 24 -7.92 -21.73 1.42
C LEU A 24 -7.73 -23.21 1.02
N HIS A 25 -7.22 -23.48 -0.18
CA HIS A 25 -7.04 -24.84 -0.69
C HIS A 25 -5.71 -25.48 -0.28
N ASN A 26 -4.67 -24.70 -0.02
CA ASN A 26 -3.34 -25.24 0.29
C ASN A 26 -3.34 -26.10 1.57
N LYS A 27 -4.04 -25.68 2.64
CA LYS A 27 -4.06 -26.45 3.88
C LYS A 27 -4.72 -27.83 3.73
N ILE A 28 -5.87 -27.90 3.05
CA ILE A 28 -6.55 -29.19 2.81
C ILE A 28 -5.76 -30.04 1.81
N PHE A 29 -5.15 -29.42 0.81
CA PHE A 29 -4.29 -30.12 -0.14
C PHE A 29 -3.10 -30.77 0.57
N LEU A 30 -2.37 -30.03 1.40
CA LEU A 30 -1.23 -30.57 2.15
C LEU A 30 -1.63 -31.66 3.14
N LEU A 31 -2.76 -31.50 3.83
CA LEU A 31 -3.22 -32.47 4.83
C LEU A 31 -3.85 -33.72 4.20
N ASP A 32 -4.81 -33.59 3.28
CA ASP A 32 -5.62 -34.73 2.82
C ASP A 32 -5.20 -35.26 1.44
N VAL A 33 -4.60 -34.43 0.57
CA VAL A 33 -4.13 -34.87 -0.77
C VAL A 33 -2.68 -35.34 -0.70
N VAL A 34 -1.78 -34.53 -0.16
CA VAL A 34 -0.36 -34.86 -0.04
C VAL A 34 -0.10 -35.74 1.19
N GLN A 35 -1.03 -35.79 2.15
CA GLN A 35 -0.95 -36.61 3.38
C GLN A 35 0.27 -36.27 4.25
N ILE A 36 0.65 -34.99 4.30
CA ILE A 36 1.73 -34.52 5.16
C ILE A 36 1.25 -34.46 6.61
N GLU A 37 2.13 -34.80 7.54
CA GLU A 37 1.87 -34.68 8.97
C GLU A 37 1.51 -33.24 9.37
N ALA A 38 0.49 -33.10 10.22
CA ALA A 38 -0.03 -31.79 10.66
C ALA A 38 1.06 -30.88 11.27
N PHE A 39 2.05 -31.44 11.98
CA PHE A 39 3.18 -30.68 12.50
C PHE A 39 3.97 -29.98 11.38
N SER A 40 4.33 -30.73 10.33
CA SER A 40 5.06 -30.22 9.18
C SER A 40 4.25 -29.19 8.40
N VAL A 41 2.95 -29.42 8.21
CA VAL A 41 2.04 -28.43 7.57
C VAL A 41 1.98 -27.14 8.38
N SER A 42 1.87 -27.24 9.72
CA SER A 42 1.89 -26.07 10.60
C SER A 42 3.16 -25.25 10.45
N LEU A 43 4.31 -25.93 10.36
CA LEU A 43 5.61 -25.26 10.21
C LEU A 43 5.73 -24.59 8.84
N ILE A 44 5.34 -25.29 7.77
CA ILE A 44 5.36 -24.76 6.40
C ILE A 44 4.52 -23.49 6.32
N LEU A 45 3.23 -23.57 6.68
CA LEU A 45 2.31 -22.43 6.60
C LEU A 45 2.76 -21.26 7.48
N PHE A 46 3.30 -21.53 8.67
CA PHE A 46 3.81 -20.47 9.54
C PHE A 46 5.02 -19.76 8.93
N ILE A 47 6.02 -20.53 8.45
CA ILE A 47 7.24 -19.98 7.85
C ILE A 47 6.90 -19.18 6.60
N SER A 48 6.00 -19.70 5.76
CA SER A 48 5.56 -19.06 4.53
C SER A 48 4.96 -17.68 4.84
N HIS A 49 3.93 -17.62 5.69
CA HIS A 49 3.31 -16.36 6.10
C HIS A 49 4.26 -15.41 6.86
N ALA A 50 5.20 -15.93 7.66
CA ALA A 50 6.19 -15.13 8.36
C ALA A 50 7.22 -14.51 7.40
N TRP A 51 7.67 -15.28 6.41
CA TRP A 51 8.56 -14.82 5.35
C TRP A 51 7.88 -13.72 4.52
N ASP A 52 6.61 -13.93 4.18
CA ASP A 52 5.79 -12.99 3.43
C ASP A 52 5.52 -11.69 4.21
N ALA A 53 5.41 -11.78 5.54
CA ALA A 53 5.29 -10.62 6.42
C ALA A 53 6.61 -9.82 6.48
N VAL A 54 7.76 -10.49 6.57
CA VAL A 54 9.09 -9.85 6.68
C VAL A 54 9.56 -9.24 5.36
N THR A 55 9.25 -9.87 4.23
CA THR A 55 9.70 -9.39 2.91
C THR A 55 8.99 -8.11 2.47
N ASP A 56 7.70 -7.93 2.80
CA ASP A 56 6.91 -6.72 2.49
C ASP A 56 7.59 -5.39 2.93
N PRO A 57 8.04 -5.20 4.20
CA PRO A 57 8.77 -4.00 4.63
C PRO A 57 10.15 -3.85 4.02
N ILE A 58 10.86 -4.95 3.79
CA ILE A 58 12.20 -4.92 3.18
C ILE A 58 12.09 -4.44 1.74
N VAL A 59 11.19 -5.03 0.95
CA VAL A 59 10.93 -4.61 -0.43
C VAL A 59 10.40 -3.18 -0.47
N GLY A 60 9.49 -2.81 0.44
CA GLY A 60 9.01 -1.43 0.57
C GLY A 60 10.15 -0.43 0.82
N TYR A 61 11.08 -0.77 1.72
CA TYR A 61 12.27 0.04 1.98
C TYR A 61 13.19 0.12 0.76
N LEU A 62 13.47 -1.00 0.11
CA LEU A 62 14.33 -1.06 -1.08
C LEU A 62 13.77 -0.24 -2.25
N VAL A 63 12.46 -0.33 -2.52
CA VAL A 63 11.78 0.50 -3.51
C VAL A 63 11.88 1.98 -3.11
N SER A 64 11.69 2.29 -1.82
CA SER A 64 11.80 3.65 -1.28
C SER A 64 13.22 4.21 -1.23
N SER A 65 14.23 3.36 -1.33
CA SER A 65 15.66 3.74 -1.41
C SER A 65 16.17 3.80 -2.84
N SER A 66 15.48 3.15 -3.79
CA SER A 66 15.85 3.13 -5.21
C SER A 66 15.73 4.52 -5.84
N SER A 67 16.69 4.86 -6.69
CA SER A 67 16.65 6.06 -7.53
C SER A 67 15.52 5.99 -8.56
N TRP A 68 15.05 7.15 -9.00
CA TRP A 68 14.07 7.25 -10.07
C TRP A 68 14.70 6.89 -11.40
N THR A 69 14.07 5.96 -12.14
CA THR A 69 14.46 5.64 -13.51
C THR A 69 13.54 6.36 -14.52
N GLN A 70 13.94 6.40 -15.80
CA GLN A 70 13.14 7.01 -16.86
C GLN A 70 11.77 6.34 -17.08
N ILE A 71 11.60 5.11 -16.60
CA ILE A 71 10.39 4.30 -16.76
C ILE A 71 9.60 4.22 -15.44
N GLY A 72 9.92 5.12 -14.50
CA GLY A 72 9.31 5.19 -13.17
C GLY A 72 10.10 4.41 -12.11
N ARG A 73 9.57 4.44 -10.89
CA ARG A 73 10.24 3.88 -9.71
C ARG A 73 9.89 2.40 -9.44
N LEU A 74 8.66 2.01 -9.73
CA LEU A 74 8.12 0.68 -9.40
C LEU A 74 8.35 -0.35 -10.52
N LEU A 75 8.27 0.08 -11.78
CA LEU A 75 8.35 -0.82 -12.93
C LEU A 75 9.63 -1.68 -12.98
N PRO A 76 10.84 -1.18 -12.63
CA PRO A 76 12.03 -2.02 -12.63
C PRO A 76 11.96 -3.20 -11.65
N TRP A 77 11.43 -2.98 -10.45
CA TRP A 77 11.25 -4.02 -9.43
C TRP A 77 10.24 -5.08 -9.87
N THR A 78 9.16 -4.59 -10.46
CA THR A 78 8.11 -5.34 -11.13
C THR A 78 8.68 -6.28 -12.21
N VAL A 79 9.42 -5.74 -13.17
CA VAL A 79 9.98 -6.52 -14.28
C VAL A 79 11.03 -7.51 -13.79
N LEU A 80 11.82 -7.15 -12.76
CA LEU A 80 12.82 -8.03 -12.17
C LEU A 80 12.20 -9.25 -11.46
N SER A 81 11.04 -9.10 -10.82
CA SER A 81 10.40 -10.19 -10.09
C SER A 81 9.65 -11.19 -11.00
N MET A 82 9.22 -10.76 -12.18
CA MET A 82 8.40 -11.57 -13.10
C MET A 82 9.08 -12.87 -13.57
N PRO A 83 10.36 -12.89 -14.00
CA PRO A 83 11.04 -14.13 -14.36
C PRO A 83 11.12 -15.15 -13.22
N LEU A 84 11.33 -14.69 -11.99
CA LEU A 84 11.37 -15.55 -10.81
C LEU A 84 9.99 -16.18 -10.53
N ALA A 85 8.92 -15.40 -10.65
CA ALA A 85 7.55 -15.89 -10.50
C ALA A 85 7.18 -16.90 -11.60
N ILE A 86 7.56 -16.64 -12.85
CA ILE A 86 7.33 -17.55 -13.98
C ILE A 86 8.11 -18.86 -13.77
N LEU A 87 9.38 -18.77 -13.37
CA LEU A 87 10.21 -19.94 -13.10
C LEU A 87 9.61 -20.81 -11.99
N ALA A 88 9.17 -20.20 -10.90
CA ALA A 88 8.55 -20.91 -9.79
C ALA A 88 7.19 -21.53 -10.18
N TYR A 89 6.39 -20.82 -11.00
CA TYR A 89 5.17 -21.39 -11.58
C TYR A 89 5.48 -22.61 -12.45
N ILE A 90 6.50 -22.55 -13.30
CA ILE A 90 6.92 -23.69 -14.14
C ILE A 90 7.33 -24.87 -13.27
N PHE A 91 8.08 -24.65 -12.18
CA PHE A 91 8.47 -25.71 -11.25
C PHE A 91 7.28 -26.40 -10.56
N LEU A 92 6.14 -25.71 -10.36
CA LEU A 92 4.93 -26.37 -9.82
C LEU A 92 4.37 -27.47 -10.73
N TRP A 93 4.64 -27.41 -12.04
CA TRP A 93 4.17 -28.41 -13.01
C TRP A 93 5.13 -29.60 -13.17
N PHE A 94 6.35 -29.52 -12.61
CA PHE A 94 7.35 -30.59 -12.70
C PHE A 94 7.38 -31.41 -11.41
N ILE A 95 6.80 -32.61 -11.46
CA ILE A 95 6.92 -33.61 -10.39
C ILE A 95 8.30 -34.29 -10.54
N PRO A 96 9.22 -34.21 -9.57
CA PRO A 96 10.51 -34.87 -9.67
C PRO A 96 10.33 -36.39 -9.64
N HIS A 97 10.59 -37.05 -10.77
CA HIS A 97 10.34 -38.49 -10.92
C HIS A 97 11.30 -39.41 -10.15
N ASN A 98 12.44 -38.92 -9.65
CA ASN A 98 13.47 -39.75 -9.03
C ASN A 98 14.19 -39.04 -7.88
N ALA A 99 13.73 -39.21 -6.64
CA ALA A 99 14.52 -39.27 -5.39
C ALA A 99 13.61 -39.12 -4.16
N MET A 100 12.98 -40.22 -3.73
CA MET A 100 12.54 -40.32 -2.34
C MET A 100 13.77 -40.63 -1.48
N SER A 101 14.41 -39.60 -0.95
CA SER A 101 15.31 -39.70 0.21
C SER A 101 14.87 -38.67 1.25
N SER A 102 14.69 -39.15 2.48
CA SER A 102 14.03 -38.51 3.63
C SER A 102 14.79 -37.34 4.27
N ALA A 103 15.51 -36.54 3.49
CA ALA A 103 16.32 -35.43 4.00
C ALA A 103 16.16 -34.10 3.23
N PHE A 104 15.49 -34.08 2.08
CA PHE A 104 15.30 -32.85 1.30
C PHE A 104 13.90 -32.80 0.67
N SER A 105 12.90 -32.50 1.51
CA SER A 105 11.56 -32.12 1.07
C SER A 105 11.19 -30.79 1.73
N VAL A 106 11.95 -29.75 1.43
CA VAL A 106 11.61 -28.37 1.83
C VAL A 106 11.95 -27.44 0.69
N SER A 107 10.97 -27.25 -0.19
CA SER A 107 10.63 -25.97 -0.84
C SER A 107 9.51 -26.24 -1.84
N TRP A 108 8.39 -26.78 -1.36
CA TRP A 108 7.14 -26.82 -2.09
C TRP A 108 6.12 -26.08 -1.24
N ASP A 109 6.07 -24.77 -1.51
CA ASP A 109 4.97 -23.83 -1.29
C ASP A 109 5.58 -22.45 -1.08
N GLU A 110 5.62 -21.68 -2.18
CA GLU A 110 5.28 -20.26 -2.24
C GLU A 110 5.94 -19.60 -3.44
N CYS A 111 5.17 -19.52 -4.53
CA CYS A 111 5.27 -18.39 -5.43
C CYS A 111 3.86 -17.95 -5.79
N GLY A 112 3.31 -17.10 -4.93
CA GLY A 112 2.07 -16.37 -5.13
C GLY A 112 2.15 -14.95 -4.59
N GLY A 113 3.36 -14.43 -4.37
CA GLY A 113 3.59 -13.02 -4.02
C GLY A 113 3.45 -12.11 -5.24
N VAL A 114 2.30 -12.13 -5.92
CA VAL A 114 1.92 -11.05 -6.85
C VAL A 114 1.09 -10.05 -6.05
N CYS A 115 1.77 -9.30 -5.19
CA CYS A 115 1.30 -7.95 -4.85
C CYS A 115 1.78 -7.01 -5.94
N TYR A 116 1.16 -7.09 -7.12
CA TYR A 116 1.23 -5.96 -8.05
C TYR A 116 0.20 -4.93 -7.65
N ALA A 117 0.73 -3.79 -7.23
CA ALA A 117 0.29 -2.46 -7.61
C ALA A 117 -1.01 -2.43 -8.44
N ASP A 118 -2.15 -2.36 -7.74
CA ASP A 118 -3.42 -1.91 -8.34
C ASP A 118 -4.13 -0.92 -7.40
N GLY A 119 -3.34 -0.08 -6.74
CA GLY A 119 -3.75 1.30 -6.53
C GLY A 119 -3.27 2.05 -7.76
N GLY A 120 -4.19 2.47 -8.62
CA GLY A 120 -3.88 3.10 -9.90
C GLY A 120 -2.66 4.02 -9.83
N CYS A 121 -1.70 3.76 -10.73
CA CYS A 121 -0.80 4.80 -11.19
C CYS A 121 -1.68 5.86 -11.84
N ASP A 122 -2.14 6.81 -11.03
CA ASP A 122 -2.44 8.10 -11.61
C ASP A 122 -1.09 8.71 -11.95
N SER A 123 -0.82 8.82 -13.25
CA SER A 123 0.14 9.76 -13.84
C SER A 123 -0.40 11.19 -13.69
N GLY A 124 -0.95 11.50 -12.52
CA GLY A 124 -1.49 12.78 -12.12
C GLY A 124 -0.35 13.60 -11.54
N SER A 125 0.10 14.56 -12.34
CA SER A 125 0.96 15.66 -11.95
C SER A 125 0.38 16.42 -10.74
N GLY A 126 0.75 15.98 -9.54
CA GLY A 126 0.65 16.78 -8.31
C GLY A 126 1.94 17.60 -8.14
N PRO A 127 1.85 18.90 -7.83
CA PRO A 127 3.02 19.78 -7.84
C PRO A 127 3.97 19.43 -6.69
N LEU A 128 5.26 19.31 -7.05
CA LEU A 128 6.43 19.57 -6.21
C LEU A 128 6.29 19.16 -4.73
N SER A 129 6.52 17.89 -4.42
CA SER A 129 7.12 17.54 -3.14
C SER A 129 8.55 17.09 -3.39
N GLY A 130 9.52 17.96 -3.11
CA GLY A 130 10.94 17.63 -3.16
C GLY A 130 11.23 16.34 -2.42
N GLN A 131 12.27 15.62 -2.88
CA GLN A 131 12.86 14.48 -2.20
C GLN A 131 12.92 14.74 -0.69
N SER A 132 12.00 14.15 0.08
CA SER A 132 12.08 14.15 1.53
C SER A 132 13.09 13.10 1.92
N HIS A 133 14.35 13.52 1.98
CA HIS A 133 15.38 12.78 2.69
C HIS A 133 14.82 12.46 4.08
N MET A 134 14.73 11.18 4.43
CA MET A 134 14.40 10.77 5.79
C MET A 134 15.50 11.32 6.70
N ASN A 135 15.25 12.44 7.38
CA ASN A 135 16.16 13.01 8.38
C ASN A 135 16.24 12.15 9.66
N THR A 136 15.62 10.97 9.69
CA THR A 136 15.62 10.05 10.83
C THR A 136 15.95 8.63 10.38
N THR A 137 16.65 7.89 11.23
CA THR A 137 16.92 6.46 11.04
C THR A 137 15.60 5.69 11.01
N TYR A 138 15.47 4.71 10.09
CA TYR A 138 14.27 3.87 9.93
C TYR A 138 13.73 3.31 11.26
N LEU A 139 14.61 2.84 12.15
CA LEU A 139 14.24 2.32 13.47
C LEU A 139 13.58 3.37 14.37
N ASN A 140 14.02 4.63 14.31
CA ASN A 140 13.42 5.71 15.09
C ASN A 140 12.03 6.08 14.54
N ALA A 141 11.85 6.01 13.22
CA ALA A 141 10.54 6.17 12.60
C ALA A 141 9.57 5.05 13.02
N VAL A 142 10.02 3.80 13.01
CA VAL A 142 9.23 2.65 13.48
C VAL A 142 8.88 2.77 14.97
N LYS A 143 9.83 3.17 15.82
CA LYS A 143 9.57 3.39 17.24
C LYS A 143 8.52 4.47 17.48
N LYS A 144 8.59 5.57 16.72
CA LYS A 144 7.63 6.68 16.80
C LYS A 144 6.24 6.27 16.28
N LEU A 145 6.20 5.45 15.24
CA LEU A 145 4.98 4.85 14.70
C LEU A 145 4.30 3.94 15.72
N ILE A 146 5.06 3.00 16.30
CA ILE A 146 4.56 2.06 17.30
C ILE A 146 4.06 2.83 18.54
N GLY A 147 4.64 3.97 18.89
CA GLY A 147 4.18 4.79 20.01
C GLY A 147 2.86 5.55 19.77
N HIS A 148 2.34 5.60 18.55
CA HIS A 148 1.13 6.37 18.25
C HIS A 148 -0.15 5.58 18.60
N ALA A 149 -0.89 6.05 19.61
CA ALA A 149 -2.05 5.32 20.16
C ALA A 149 -3.11 4.98 19.11
N SER A 150 -3.50 5.92 18.22
CA SER A 150 -4.50 5.65 17.18
C SER A 150 -4.06 4.52 16.23
N TYR A 151 -2.76 4.44 15.95
CA TYR A 151 -2.19 3.39 15.09
C TYR A 151 -2.23 2.03 15.79
N GLN A 152 -1.78 1.97 17.05
CA GLN A 152 -1.80 0.74 17.84
C GLN A 152 -3.19 0.11 17.92
N HIS A 153 -4.21 0.90 18.30
CA HIS A 153 -5.58 0.40 18.43
C HIS A 153 -6.14 -0.10 17.09
N LEU A 154 -5.86 0.62 15.99
CA LEU A 154 -6.32 0.23 14.66
C LEU A 154 -5.67 -1.08 14.20
N VAL A 155 -4.35 -1.18 14.33
CA VAL A 155 -3.58 -2.37 13.91
C VAL A 155 -3.93 -3.58 14.77
N LEU A 156 -4.06 -3.42 16.10
CA LEU A 156 -4.47 -4.51 16.98
C LEU A 156 -5.91 -4.97 16.70
N GLY A 157 -6.84 -4.05 16.44
CA GLY A 157 -8.21 -4.39 16.05
C GLY A 157 -8.26 -5.23 14.77
N PHE A 158 -7.51 -4.84 13.74
CA PHE A 158 -7.43 -5.62 12.50
C PHE A 158 -6.64 -6.92 12.64
N LEU A 159 -5.62 -6.97 13.49
CA LEU A 159 -4.86 -8.18 13.78
C LEU A 159 -5.80 -9.27 14.35
N PHE A 160 -6.54 -8.95 15.41
CA PHE A 160 -7.44 -9.90 16.05
C PHE A 160 -8.63 -10.28 15.15
N SER A 161 -9.17 -9.32 14.40
CA SER A 161 -10.25 -9.60 13.45
C SER A 161 -9.77 -10.50 12.31
N THR A 162 -8.59 -10.23 11.74
CA THR A 162 -8.01 -11.07 10.68
C THR A 162 -7.71 -12.48 11.20
N LEU A 163 -7.19 -12.59 12.42
CA LEU A 163 -6.93 -13.87 13.07
C LEU A 163 -8.23 -14.70 13.23
N ALA A 164 -9.33 -14.07 13.68
CA ALA A 164 -10.64 -14.73 13.78
C ALA A 164 -11.16 -15.26 12.43
N PHE A 165 -11.14 -14.42 11.40
CA PHE A 165 -11.63 -14.82 10.07
C PHE A 165 -10.75 -15.90 9.44
N GLN A 166 -9.42 -15.76 9.51
CA GLN A 166 -8.51 -16.76 8.95
C GLN A 166 -8.61 -18.10 9.69
N MET A 167 -8.82 -18.09 11.01
CA MET A 167 -8.99 -19.32 11.76
C MET A 167 -10.30 -20.02 11.42
N SER A 168 -11.39 -19.26 11.24
CA SER A 168 -12.69 -19.82 10.83
C SER A 168 -12.63 -20.37 9.41
N LEU A 169 -12.18 -19.57 8.45
CA LEU A 169 -12.14 -19.95 7.03
C LEU A 169 -11.12 -21.07 6.76
N GLY A 170 -9.96 -21.03 7.41
CA GLY A 170 -8.93 -22.07 7.29
C GLY A 170 -9.29 -23.42 7.93
N ASN A 171 -10.37 -23.49 8.72
CA ASN A 171 -10.92 -24.75 9.25
C ASN A 171 -12.28 -25.12 8.66
N PHE A 172 -12.90 -24.22 7.90
CA PHE A 172 -14.24 -24.42 7.38
C PHE A 172 -14.35 -25.67 6.48
N THR A 173 -13.36 -25.91 5.63
CA THR A 173 -13.32 -27.10 4.78
C THR A 173 -13.27 -28.39 5.60
N LEU A 174 -12.35 -28.50 6.56
CA LEU A 174 -12.25 -29.67 7.44
C LEU A 174 -13.52 -29.88 8.27
N PHE A 175 -14.13 -28.79 8.73
CA PHE A 175 -15.42 -28.85 9.43
C PHE A 175 -16.53 -29.38 8.52
N CYS A 176 -16.63 -28.91 7.27
CA CYS A 176 -17.64 -29.37 6.33
C CYS A 176 -17.49 -30.87 6.00
N THR A 177 -16.24 -31.32 5.83
CA THR A 177 -15.92 -32.71 5.49
C THR A 177 -16.15 -33.66 6.66
N HIS A 178 -15.67 -33.33 7.86
CA HIS A 178 -15.62 -34.28 8.99
C HIS A 178 -16.69 -34.07 10.06
N VAL A 179 -17.34 -32.90 10.12
CA VAL A 179 -18.32 -32.57 11.17
C VAL A 179 -19.71 -32.32 10.59
N ALA A 180 -19.83 -31.53 9.53
CA ALA A 180 -21.13 -31.16 8.96
C ALA A 180 -21.73 -32.25 8.04
N GLY A 181 -20.93 -33.23 7.60
CA GLY A 181 -21.36 -34.25 6.64
C GLY A 181 -21.55 -33.73 5.22
N LEU A 182 -21.07 -32.53 4.90
CA LEU A 182 -21.26 -31.83 3.61
C LEU A 182 -19.99 -31.86 2.74
N GLY A 183 -19.13 -32.87 2.92
CA GLY A 183 -17.86 -33.01 2.22
C GLY A 183 -17.96 -33.17 0.69
N ALA A 184 -19.12 -33.52 0.13
CA ALA A 184 -19.31 -33.52 -1.33
C ALA A 184 -19.71 -32.14 -1.88
N GLN A 185 -20.26 -31.27 -1.03
CA GLN A 185 -20.86 -29.98 -1.43
C GLN A 185 -20.08 -28.76 -0.90
N PHE A 186 -19.00 -28.97 -0.15
CA PHE A 186 -18.22 -27.88 0.46
C PHE A 186 -17.68 -26.87 -0.57
N GLN A 187 -17.41 -27.31 -1.81
CA GLN A 187 -16.98 -26.42 -2.89
C GLN A 187 -18.03 -25.36 -3.21
N TYR A 188 -19.32 -25.72 -3.21
CA TYR A 188 -20.43 -24.77 -3.40
C TYR A 188 -20.54 -23.80 -2.24
N LEU A 189 -20.33 -24.28 -1.01
CA LEU A 189 -20.33 -23.43 0.19
C LEU A 189 -19.18 -22.41 0.16
N MET A 190 -17.98 -22.85 -0.22
CA MET A 190 -16.83 -21.95 -0.38
C MET A 190 -17.06 -20.93 -1.50
N LEU A 191 -17.61 -21.37 -2.63
CA LEU A 191 -17.98 -20.47 -3.71
C LEU A 191 -19.00 -19.43 -3.25
N ALA A 192 -19.98 -19.81 -2.42
CA ALA A 192 -20.97 -18.88 -1.87
C ALA A 192 -20.34 -17.80 -0.98
N ILE A 193 -19.35 -18.15 -0.14
CA ILE A 193 -18.60 -17.16 0.65
C ILE A 193 -17.87 -16.18 -0.27
N LEU A 194 -17.17 -16.66 -1.29
CA LEU A 194 -16.36 -15.82 -2.17
C LEU A 194 -17.20 -14.92 -3.08
N VAL A 195 -18.27 -15.46 -3.67
CA VAL A 195 -19.19 -14.71 -4.52
C VAL A 195 -19.92 -13.65 -3.71
N SER A 196 -20.45 -14.00 -2.53
CA SER A 196 -21.12 -13.03 -1.67
C SER A 196 -20.16 -11.96 -1.15
N ALA A 197 -18.91 -12.30 -0.84
CA ALA A 197 -17.90 -11.31 -0.46
C ALA A 197 -17.66 -10.31 -1.59
N THR A 198 -17.46 -10.80 -2.81
CA THR A 198 -17.22 -9.95 -3.99
C THR A 198 -18.41 -9.02 -4.27
N ILE A 199 -19.64 -9.56 -4.27
CA ILE A 199 -20.88 -8.79 -4.51
C ILE A 199 -21.15 -7.79 -3.38
N SER A 200 -20.76 -8.10 -2.14
CA SER A 200 -20.98 -7.24 -0.98
C SER A 200 -20.00 -6.06 -0.91
N VAL A 201 -18.89 -6.07 -1.66
CA VAL A 201 -17.92 -4.96 -1.70
C VAL A 201 -18.58 -3.60 -2.00
N PRO A 202 -19.32 -3.40 -3.11
CA PRO A 202 -19.96 -2.12 -3.40
C PRO A 202 -21.03 -1.73 -2.36
N MET A 203 -21.71 -2.71 -1.77
CA MET A 203 -22.67 -2.46 -0.69
C MET A 203 -21.97 -1.85 0.52
N TRP A 204 -20.85 -2.44 0.95
CA TRP A 204 -20.05 -1.91 2.06
C TRP A 204 -19.40 -0.57 1.73
N GLN A 205 -18.94 -0.38 0.49
CA GLN A 205 -18.43 0.93 0.05
C GLN A 205 -19.50 2.02 0.18
N MET A 206 -20.75 1.71 -0.20
CA MET A 206 -21.87 2.64 -0.02
C MET A 206 -22.16 2.93 1.45
N ILE A 207 -22.12 1.90 2.31
CA ILE A 207 -22.32 2.04 3.76
C ILE A 207 -21.21 2.88 4.39
N LEU A 208 -19.95 2.68 4.00
CA LEU A 208 -18.79 3.45 4.48
C LEU A 208 -18.96 4.95 4.22
N VAL A 209 -19.39 5.31 3.00
CA VAL A 209 -19.58 6.71 2.60
C VAL A 209 -20.82 7.33 3.24
N ARG A 210 -21.91 6.58 3.42
CA ARG A 210 -23.17 7.13 3.94
C ARG A 210 -23.26 7.16 5.46
N LEU A 211 -22.86 6.09 6.13
CA LEU A 211 -23.03 5.91 7.58
C LEU A 211 -21.73 6.15 8.37
N GLY A 212 -20.59 6.25 7.68
CA GLY A 212 -19.27 6.48 8.27
C GLY A 212 -18.51 5.18 8.57
N LYS A 213 -17.18 5.31 8.69
CA LYS A 213 -16.26 4.15 8.76
C LYS A 213 -16.45 3.30 10.02
N LYS A 214 -16.68 3.91 11.18
CA LYS A 214 -16.92 3.17 12.44
C LYS A 214 -18.25 2.43 12.44
N THR A 215 -19.30 3.05 11.93
CA THR A 215 -20.63 2.41 11.85
C THR A 215 -20.56 1.19 10.93
N ALA A 216 -19.93 1.32 9.77
CA ALA A 216 -19.70 0.20 8.86
C ALA A 216 -18.93 -0.95 9.53
N LEU A 217 -17.95 -0.63 10.37
CA LEU A 217 -17.18 -1.62 11.15
C LEU A 217 -18.05 -2.39 12.14
N PHE A 218 -18.84 -1.69 12.97
CA PHE A 218 -19.69 -2.31 13.99
C PHE A 218 -20.93 -3.00 13.43
N ILE A 219 -21.31 -2.72 12.17
CA ILE A 219 -22.34 -3.50 11.48
C ILE A 219 -21.69 -4.69 10.77
N GLY A 220 -20.59 -4.48 10.04
CA GLY A 220 -20.02 -5.48 9.15
C GLY A 220 -19.33 -6.63 9.85
N LEU A 221 -18.47 -6.36 10.84
CA LEU A 221 -17.69 -7.41 11.49
C LEU A 221 -18.56 -8.35 12.37
N PRO A 222 -19.52 -7.86 13.18
CA PRO A 222 -20.35 -8.75 14.00
C PRO A 222 -21.29 -9.67 13.20
N LEU A 223 -21.54 -9.41 11.92
CA LEU A 223 -22.35 -10.32 11.06
C LEU A 223 -21.75 -11.73 10.97
N LEU A 224 -20.45 -11.89 11.21
CA LEU A 224 -19.80 -13.20 11.27
C LEU A 224 -20.28 -14.03 12.48
N ILE A 225 -20.60 -13.40 13.62
CA ILE A 225 -20.94 -14.10 14.87
C ILE A 225 -22.17 -15.02 14.69
N PRO A 226 -23.35 -14.53 14.27
CA PRO A 226 -24.51 -15.40 14.07
C PRO A 226 -24.27 -16.45 12.99
N ALA A 227 -23.50 -16.13 11.93
CA ALA A 227 -23.14 -17.11 10.91
C ALA A 227 -22.37 -18.30 11.51
N LEU A 228 -21.31 -18.03 12.27
CA LEU A 228 -20.49 -19.08 12.90
C LEU A 228 -21.25 -19.88 13.96
N VAL A 229 -22.07 -19.22 14.78
CA VAL A 229 -22.89 -19.89 15.80
C VAL A 229 -23.86 -20.88 15.16
N VAL A 230 -24.55 -20.47 14.09
CA VAL A 230 -25.51 -21.33 13.38
C VAL A 230 -24.79 -22.47 12.64
N LEU A 231 -23.63 -22.19 12.01
CA LEU A 231 -22.84 -23.20 11.31
C LEU A 231 -22.37 -24.32 12.25
N VAL A 232 -21.99 -24.01 13.50
CA VAL A 232 -21.57 -25.04 14.47
C VAL A 232 -22.75 -25.75 15.15
N SER A 233 -23.90 -25.06 15.26
CA SER A 233 -25.07 -25.58 15.99
C SER A 233 -26.00 -26.44 15.13
N MET A 234 -26.00 -26.26 13.81
CA MET A 234 -26.88 -27.00 12.90
C MET A 234 -26.11 -28.08 12.15
N SER A 235 -26.65 -29.29 12.15
CA SER A 235 -26.17 -30.41 11.33
C SER A 235 -27.05 -30.59 10.09
N GLU A 236 -26.43 -30.97 8.97
CA GLU A 236 -27.09 -31.59 7.79
C GLU A 236 -28.15 -30.76 7.03
N ASN A 237 -28.19 -29.42 7.18
CA ASN A 237 -29.10 -28.58 6.38
C ASN A 237 -28.34 -27.67 5.40
N PHE A 238 -28.17 -28.13 4.16
CA PHE A 238 -27.43 -27.41 3.11
C PHE A 238 -27.95 -25.98 2.86
N ALA A 239 -29.27 -25.78 2.89
CA ALA A 239 -29.87 -24.46 2.65
C ALA A 239 -29.48 -23.45 3.75
N THR A 240 -29.53 -23.87 5.01
CA THR A 240 -29.09 -23.03 6.14
C THR A 240 -27.60 -22.70 6.03
N TYR A 241 -26.76 -23.67 5.66
CA TYR A 241 -25.33 -23.44 5.45
C TYR A 241 -25.07 -22.43 4.32
N MET A 242 -25.81 -22.53 3.20
CA MET A 242 -25.70 -21.57 2.09
C MET A 242 -26.03 -20.14 2.55
N VAL A 243 -27.11 -19.93 3.29
CA VAL A 243 -27.48 -18.60 3.80
C VAL A 243 -26.43 -18.06 4.78
N MET A 244 -25.93 -18.89 5.69
CA MET A 244 -24.88 -18.47 6.63
C MET A 244 -23.54 -18.20 5.95
N CYS A 245 -23.19 -18.94 4.89
CA CYS A 245 -22.01 -18.66 4.06
C CYS A 245 -22.13 -17.31 3.34
N VAL A 246 -23.31 -16.96 2.82
CA VAL A 246 -23.56 -15.64 2.22
C VAL A 246 -23.40 -14.54 3.26
N LEU A 247 -23.92 -14.75 4.47
CA LEU A 247 -23.75 -13.81 5.58
C LEU A 247 -22.28 -13.65 5.99
N ALA A 248 -21.54 -14.75 6.13
CA ALA A 248 -20.12 -14.76 6.46
C ALA A 248 -19.27 -14.08 5.36
N GLY A 249 -19.57 -14.33 4.08
CA GLY A 249 -18.90 -13.66 2.97
C GLY A 249 -19.20 -12.16 2.92
N SER A 250 -20.42 -11.74 3.24
CA SER A 250 -20.73 -10.31 3.41
C SER A 250 -19.87 -9.68 4.51
N SER A 251 -19.68 -10.36 5.65
CA SER A 251 -18.82 -9.88 6.75
C SER A 251 -17.34 -9.82 6.35
N LEU A 252 -16.86 -10.81 5.57
CA LEU A 252 -15.50 -10.86 5.03
C LEU A 252 -15.21 -9.66 4.12
N ALA A 253 -16.19 -9.25 3.31
CA ALA A 253 -16.07 -8.06 2.47
C ALA A 253 -15.84 -6.78 3.30
N ALA A 254 -16.53 -6.64 4.44
CA ALA A 254 -16.32 -5.51 5.34
C ALA A 254 -14.90 -5.53 5.92
N LEU A 255 -14.41 -6.68 6.40
CA LEU A 255 -13.05 -6.83 6.92
C LEU A 255 -12.00 -6.46 5.87
N PHE A 256 -12.23 -6.79 4.60
CA PHE A 256 -11.30 -6.45 3.52
C PHE A 256 -11.23 -4.94 3.25
N LEU A 257 -12.37 -4.23 3.26
CA LEU A 257 -12.45 -2.81 2.90
C LEU A 257 -11.96 -1.86 3.99
N LEU A 258 -12.25 -2.19 5.25
CA LEU A 258 -12.03 -1.30 6.38
C LEU A 258 -10.56 -0.88 6.58
N PRO A 259 -9.55 -1.78 6.53
CA PRO A 259 -8.15 -1.40 6.70
C PRO A 259 -7.70 -0.34 5.69
N TRP A 260 -8.06 -0.52 4.41
CA TRP A 260 -7.67 0.40 3.33
C TRP A 260 -8.29 1.78 3.46
N SER A 261 -9.49 1.86 4.05
CA SER A 261 -10.17 3.12 4.28
C SER A 261 -9.73 3.81 5.57
N MET A 262 -9.49 3.08 6.66
CA MET A 262 -9.23 3.65 7.98
C MET A 262 -7.75 3.96 8.24
N LEU A 263 -6.83 3.21 7.64
CA LEU A 263 -5.39 3.42 7.84
C LEU A 263 -4.90 4.80 7.35
N PRO A 264 -5.34 5.32 6.18
CA PRO A 264 -5.01 6.67 5.75
C PRO A 264 -5.40 7.76 6.76
N ASP A 265 -6.49 7.57 7.53
CA ASP A 265 -6.92 8.55 8.52
C ASP A 265 -5.89 8.72 9.65
N VAL A 266 -5.23 7.62 10.02
CA VAL A 266 -4.16 7.62 11.03
C VAL A 266 -2.88 8.23 10.47
N VAL A 267 -2.59 7.99 9.19
CA VAL A 267 -1.46 8.61 8.48
C VAL A 267 -1.64 10.13 8.44
N ASP A 268 -2.84 10.60 8.06
CA ASP A 268 -3.17 12.02 8.01
C ASP A 268 -3.10 12.65 9.42
N GLU A 269 -3.62 11.97 10.45
CA GLU A 269 -3.49 12.42 11.85
C GLU A 269 -2.02 12.56 12.28
N PHE A 270 -1.20 11.56 11.99
CA PHE A 270 0.21 11.57 12.35
C PHE A 270 0.98 12.68 11.63
N ALA A 271 0.65 12.93 10.36
CA ALA A 271 1.25 13.99 9.56
C ALA A 271 0.96 15.38 10.15
N VAL A 272 -0.26 15.61 10.64
CA VAL A 272 -0.64 16.87 11.31
C VAL A 272 0.12 17.02 12.65
N GLN A 273 0.26 15.94 13.42
CA GLN A 273 0.97 16.00 14.71
C GLN A 273 2.50 16.11 14.57
N ASN A 274 3.07 15.64 13.45
CA ASN A 274 4.51 15.54 13.24
C ASN A 274 4.94 16.13 11.89
N PRO A 275 4.87 17.46 11.71
CA PRO A 275 5.19 18.11 10.44
C PRO A 275 6.65 17.90 9.97
N SER A 276 7.56 17.59 10.89
CA SER A 276 8.97 17.26 10.61
C SER A 276 9.18 15.90 9.95
N CYS A 277 8.17 15.02 9.97
CA CYS A 277 8.27 13.63 9.54
C CYS A 277 7.42 13.39 8.28
N LYS A 278 7.88 13.86 7.12
CA LYS A 278 7.22 13.64 5.82
C LYS A 278 7.62 12.30 5.20
N GLY A 279 6.74 11.71 4.38
CA GLY A 279 7.06 10.53 3.57
C GLY A 279 7.00 9.18 4.30
N LEU A 280 6.44 9.11 5.51
CA LEU A 280 6.34 7.86 6.28
C LEU A 280 5.15 6.97 5.88
N GLU A 281 4.28 7.39 4.98
CA GLU A 281 3.07 6.63 4.60
C GLU A 281 3.36 5.16 4.25
N PRO A 282 4.37 4.82 3.43
CA PRO A 282 4.67 3.42 3.11
C PRO A 282 5.00 2.56 4.34
N LEU A 283 5.60 3.16 5.37
CA LEU A 283 5.94 2.48 6.62
C LEU A 283 4.68 2.07 7.40
N PHE A 284 3.65 2.92 7.43
CA PHE A 284 2.37 2.62 8.08
C PHE A 284 1.68 1.44 7.42
N PHE A 285 1.59 1.45 6.09
CA PHE A 285 0.99 0.36 5.31
C PHE A 285 1.75 -0.94 5.47
N SER A 286 3.08 -0.87 5.39
CA SER A 286 3.93 -2.04 5.51
C SER A 286 3.86 -2.68 6.90
N CYS A 287 3.98 -1.89 7.97
CA CYS A 287 3.89 -2.41 9.34
C CYS A 287 2.49 -2.98 9.65
N SER A 288 1.42 -2.36 9.12
CA SER A 288 0.07 -2.89 9.26
C SER A 288 -0.12 -4.21 8.51
N ARG A 289 0.41 -4.35 7.28
CA ARG A 289 0.37 -5.61 6.54
C ARG A 289 1.17 -6.71 7.24
N PHE A 290 2.36 -6.38 7.73
CA PHE A 290 3.19 -7.31 8.50
C PHE A 290 2.39 -7.93 9.65
N CYS A 291 1.75 -7.10 10.48
CA CYS A 291 0.94 -7.57 11.60
C CYS A 291 -0.21 -8.48 11.13
N ASN A 292 -0.98 -8.05 10.12
CA ASN A 292 -2.12 -8.84 9.64
C ASN A 292 -1.70 -10.18 8.99
N LYS A 293 -0.61 -10.20 8.21
CA LYS A 293 -0.05 -11.43 7.62
C LYS A 293 0.45 -12.38 8.69
N LEU A 294 1.17 -11.86 9.70
CA LEU A 294 1.63 -12.63 10.85
C LEU A 294 0.45 -13.24 11.61
N GLY A 295 -0.65 -12.50 11.78
CA GLY A 295 -1.89 -13.00 12.38
C GLY A 295 -2.50 -14.18 11.60
N GLY A 296 -2.46 -14.14 10.27
CA GLY A 296 -2.88 -15.25 9.41
C GLY A 296 -2.03 -16.51 9.61
N GLY A 297 -0.70 -16.37 9.59
CA GLY A 297 0.23 -17.47 9.84
C GLY A 297 0.08 -18.07 11.24
N LEU A 298 -0.08 -17.23 12.27
CA LEU A 298 -0.31 -17.67 13.64
C LEU A 298 -1.63 -18.43 13.78
N SER A 299 -2.70 -17.96 13.12
CA SER A 299 -4.00 -18.65 13.07
C SER A 299 -3.86 -20.06 12.47
N ALA A 300 -3.20 -20.17 11.31
CA ALA A 300 -2.98 -21.45 10.64
C ALA A 300 -2.14 -22.41 11.49
N ALA A 301 -1.09 -21.89 12.13
CA ALA A 301 -0.21 -22.66 13.00
C ALA A 301 -0.95 -23.19 14.25
N ILE A 302 -1.64 -22.31 14.99
CA ILE A 302 -2.41 -22.70 16.19
C ILE A 302 -3.46 -23.75 15.82
N SER A 303 -4.19 -23.53 14.74
CA SER A 303 -5.21 -24.44 14.26
C SER A 303 -4.65 -25.83 13.92
N THR A 304 -3.55 -25.89 13.17
CA THR A 304 -2.98 -27.15 12.70
C THR A 304 -2.27 -27.90 13.84
N MET A 305 -1.62 -27.16 14.74
CA MET A 305 -1.03 -27.72 15.96
C MET A 305 -2.10 -28.30 16.90
N THR A 306 -3.24 -27.63 17.02
CA THR A 306 -4.38 -28.15 17.79
C THR A 306 -4.87 -29.48 17.21
N LEU A 307 -4.97 -29.59 15.88
CA LEU A 307 -5.33 -30.84 15.20
C LEU A 307 -4.32 -31.96 15.45
N HIS A 308 -3.02 -31.65 15.41
CA HIS A 308 -1.95 -32.59 15.75
C HIS A 308 -2.13 -33.16 17.17
N PHE A 309 -2.30 -32.30 18.18
CA PHE A 309 -2.48 -32.74 19.57
C PHE A 309 -3.77 -33.53 19.81
N THR A 310 -4.83 -33.26 19.03
CA THR A 310 -6.08 -34.02 19.11
C THR A 310 -6.04 -35.37 18.40
N GLY A 311 -4.95 -35.68 17.69
CA GLY A 311 -4.78 -36.93 16.97
C GLY A 311 -5.49 -36.97 15.62
N TYR A 312 -5.57 -35.83 14.91
CA TYR A 312 -6.08 -35.79 13.54
C TYR A 312 -5.26 -36.72 12.62
N LYS A 313 -5.94 -37.59 11.87
CA LYS A 313 -5.34 -38.51 10.90
C LYS A 313 -5.87 -38.19 9.51
N ALA A 314 -5.00 -37.76 8.62
CA ALA A 314 -5.35 -37.47 7.23
C ALA A 314 -6.04 -38.67 6.56
N GLY A 315 -7.15 -38.42 5.85
CA GLY A 315 -7.87 -39.45 5.09
C GLY A 315 -8.66 -40.49 5.91
N ALA A 316 -8.81 -40.32 7.22
CA ALA A 316 -9.63 -41.22 8.03
C ALA A 316 -11.13 -41.01 7.78
N CYS A 317 -11.90 -42.10 7.68
CA CYS A 317 -13.36 -42.04 7.48
C CYS A 317 -14.13 -41.58 8.73
N SER A 318 -13.53 -41.70 9.91
CA SER A 318 -14.10 -41.23 11.18
C SER A 318 -12.98 -40.79 12.12
N HIS A 319 -13.28 -39.80 12.96
CA HIS A 319 -12.34 -39.24 13.93
C HIS A 319 -12.89 -39.38 15.35
N ALA A 320 -11.99 -39.38 16.33
CA ALA A 320 -12.37 -39.35 17.74
C ALA A 320 -13.08 -38.03 18.09
N ASP A 321 -13.94 -38.07 19.11
CA ASP A 321 -14.73 -36.92 19.58
C ASP A 321 -13.88 -35.69 19.89
N GLY A 322 -12.62 -35.88 20.31
CA GLY A 322 -11.66 -34.81 20.55
C GLY A 322 -11.35 -33.97 19.31
N VAL A 323 -11.22 -34.58 18.13
CA VAL A 323 -10.97 -33.88 16.86
C VAL A 323 -12.22 -33.11 16.42
N VAL A 324 -13.40 -33.71 16.58
CA VAL A 324 -14.68 -33.05 16.26
C VAL A 324 -14.89 -31.82 17.15
N LEU A 325 -14.62 -31.95 18.45
CA LEU A 325 -14.67 -30.83 19.40
C LEU A 325 -13.67 -29.73 19.02
N ALA A 326 -12.43 -30.11 18.68
CA ALA A 326 -11.41 -29.15 18.25
C ALA A 326 -11.84 -28.39 16.99
N LEU A 327 -12.39 -29.06 15.99
CA LEU A 327 -12.90 -28.40 14.78
C LEU A 327 -14.06 -27.45 15.08
N LYS A 328 -14.98 -27.81 15.98
CA LYS A 328 -16.05 -26.91 16.43
C LYS A 328 -15.50 -25.68 17.15
N LEU A 329 -14.51 -25.86 18.04
CA LEU A 329 -13.85 -24.78 18.78
C LEU A 329 -13.07 -23.81 17.87
N LEU A 330 -12.34 -24.38 16.91
CA LEU A 330 -11.54 -23.63 15.92
C LEU A 330 -12.41 -22.93 14.87
N LEU A 331 -13.65 -23.37 14.65
CA LEU A 331 -14.55 -22.72 13.70
C LEU A 331 -15.31 -21.53 14.30
N ALA A 332 -15.87 -21.64 15.51
CA ALA A 332 -16.72 -20.56 16.07
C ALA A 332 -16.26 -19.98 17.41
N PRO A 333 -16.22 -20.71 18.53
CA PRO A 333 -15.97 -20.10 19.85
C PRO A 333 -14.66 -19.32 19.94
N ILE A 334 -13.54 -19.91 19.49
CA ILE A 334 -12.24 -19.25 19.54
C ILE A 334 -12.23 -18.01 18.61
N PRO A 335 -12.59 -18.11 17.31
CA PRO A 335 -12.72 -16.94 16.46
C PRO A 335 -13.65 -15.84 16.99
N ILE A 336 -14.79 -16.19 17.58
CA ILE A 336 -15.74 -15.21 18.14
C ILE A 336 -15.06 -14.44 19.27
N THR A 337 -14.31 -15.11 20.16
CA THR A 337 -13.58 -14.40 21.23
C THR A 337 -12.54 -13.42 20.67
N PHE A 338 -11.77 -13.82 19.66
CA PHE A 338 -10.82 -12.92 19.00
C PHE A 338 -11.52 -11.76 18.31
N LEU A 339 -12.65 -11.99 17.64
CA LEU A 339 -13.43 -10.94 17.00
C LEU A 339 -13.96 -9.93 18.03
N LEU A 340 -14.48 -10.40 19.16
CA LEU A 340 -14.94 -9.53 20.26
C LEU A 340 -13.79 -8.68 20.83
N VAL A 341 -12.61 -9.26 21.02
CA VAL A 341 -11.40 -8.52 21.42
C VAL A 341 -11.04 -7.46 20.37
N GLY A 342 -11.10 -7.80 19.07
CA GLY A 342 -10.88 -6.85 17.97
C GLY A 342 -11.87 -5.68 18.00
N LEU A 343 -13.16 -5.95 18.24
CA LEU A 343 -14.21 -4.93 18.38
C LEU A 343 -13.98 -4.00 19.58
N VAL A 344 -13.42 -4.50 20.69
CA VAL A 344 -13.02 -3.66 21.83
C VAL A 344 -11.92 -2.69 21.42
N PHE A 345 -10.90 -3.12 20.68
CA PHE A 345 -9.87 -2.20 20.17
C PHE A 345 -10.44 -1.15 19.22
N PHE A 346 -11.39 -1.50 18.36
CA PHE A 346 -12.07 -0.53 17.50
C PHE A 346 -13.00 0.43 18.24
N TYR A 347 -13.55 0.01 19.38
CA TYR A 347 -14.30 0.89 20.26
C TYR A 347 -13.37 1.95 20.89
N LEU A 348 -12.20 1.53 21.35
CA LEU A 348 -11.16 2.39 21.93
C LEU A 348 -10.46 3.29 20.90
N TYR A 349 -10.51 2.94 19.61
CA TYR A 349 -9.93 3.72 18.53
C TYR A 349 -10.53 5.14 18.47
N PRO A 350 -9.75 6.23 18.55
CA PRO A 350 -10.29 7.57 18.82
C PRO A 350 -10.80 8.34 17.58
N ILE A 351 -10.50 7.90 16.34
CA ILE A 351 -10.85 8.68 15.13
C ILE A 351 -12.31 8.40 14.71
N ASN A 352 -13.20 9.32 15.06
CA ASN A 352 -14.58 9.39 14.57
C ASN A 352 -14.69 10.28 13.31
N GLU A 353 -15.84 10.27 12.65
CA GLU A 353 -16.12 11.11 11.47
C GLU A 353 -15.89 12.61 11.74
N ALA A 354 -16.33 13.10 12.91
CA ALA A 354 -16.11 14.48 13.33
C ALA A 354 -14.61 14.82 13.49
N ARG A 355 -13.84 13.88 14.07
CA ARG A 355 -12.40 14.04 14.28
C ARG A 355 -11.64 14.00 12.95
N ARG A 356 -12.05 13.15 12.01
CA ARG A 356 -11.50 13.12 10.65
C ARG A 356 -11.68 14.46 9.94
N LYS A 357 -12.88 15.04 9.98
CA LYS A 357 -13.13 16.36 9.36
C LYS A 357 -12.22 17.44 9.91
N LYS A 358 -11.99 17.43 11.23
CA LYS A 358 -11.05 18.34 11.87
C LYS A 358 -9.60 18.14 11.37
N ILE A 359 -9.13 16.89 11.33
CA ILE A 359 -7.79 16.56 10.81
C ILE A 359 -7.62 17.03 9.36
N GLN A 360 -8.64 16.85 8.51
CA GLN A 360 -8.61 17.32 7.13
C GLN A 360 -8.51 18.85 7.04
N GLN A 361 -9.28 19.56 7.86
CA GLN A 361 -9.22 21.01 7.92
C GLN A 361 -7.85 21.51 8.43
N ASP A 362 -7.29 20.88 9.46
CA ASP A 362 -5.97 21.22 10.00
C ASP A 362 -4.86 20.99 8.94
N LEU A 363 -4.98 19.94 8.13
CA LEU A 363 -4.06 19.66 7.03
C LEU A 363 -4.13 20.70 5.92
N GLU A 364 -5.34 21.15 5.56
CA GLU A 364 -5.57 22.19 4.55
C GLU A 364 -5.08 23.57 5.02
N ASN A 365 -5.31 23.90 6.28
CA ASN A 365 -4.75 25.09 6.93
C ASN A 365 -3.21 25.07 6.95
N THR A 366 -2.61 23.91 7.22
CA THR A 366 -1.15 23.77 7.19
C THR A 366 -0.59 23.97 5.78
N ARG A 367 -1.26 23.43 4.75
CA ARG A 367 -0.86 23.60 3.35
C ARG A 367 -0.97 25.05 2.89
N SER A 368 -2.08 25.73 3.20
CA SER A 368 -2.27 27.14 2.86
C SER A 368 -1.29 28.06 3.60
N ASN A 369 -1.00 27.80 4.87
CA ASN A 369 0.04 28.52 5.62
C ASN A 369 1.43 28.30 5.01
N THR A 370 1.75 27.07 4.56
CA THR A 370 3.03 26.81 3.89
C THR A 370 3.12 27.55 2.56
N ALA A 371 2.05 27.56 1.77
CA ALA A 371 2.00 28.26 0.49
C ALA A 371 2.13 29.79 0.65
N SER A 372 1.46 30.37 1.65
CA SER A 372 1.59 31.82 1.94
C SER A 372 2.99 32.20 2.42
N LEU A 373 3.63 31.35 3.25
CA LEU A 373 5.02 31.57 3.65
C LEU A 373 6.01 31.41 2.49
N GLU A 374 5.73 30.52 1.53
CA GLU A 374 6.53 30.40 0.30
C GLU A 374 6.35 31.64 -0.61
N GLU A 375 5.15 32.22 -0.68
CA GLU A 375 4.90 33.46 -1.42
C GLU A 375 5.55 34.69 -0.77
N GLU A 376 5.55 34.79 0.57
CA GLU A 376 6.13 35.93 1.30
C GLU A 376 7.67 35.93 1.31
N ASN A 377 8.30 34.74 1.28
CA ASN A 377 9.76 34.59 1.26
C ASN A 377 10.37 34.67 -0.15
N VAL A 378 9.57 34.94 -1.19
CA VAL A 378 10.12 35.32 -2.50
C VAL A 378 10.64 36.76 -2.38
N PRO A 379 11.94 37.03 -2.57
CA PRO A 379 12.44 38.40 -2.53
C PRO A 379 11.70 39.21 -3.60
N ILE A 380 10.97 40.24 -3.15
CA ILE A 380 10.19 41.15 -3.99
C ILE A 380 11.16 41.90 -4.91
N PHE A 381 11.42 41.34 -6.09
CA PHE A 381 11.81 42.12 -7.25
C PHE A 381 10.53 42.50 -7.98
N GLN A 382 10.26 43.80 -7.96
CA GLN A 382 9.13 44.48 -8.60
C GLN A 382 8.81 43.86 -9.97
N GLN A 383 7.77 43.03 -10.02
CA GLN A 383 7.20 42.52 -11.27
C GLN A 383 6.53 43.69 -11.98
N ILE A 384 7.20 44.24 -12.98
CA ILE A 384 6.54 45.08 -13.99
C ILE A 384 5.78 44.09 -14.90
N TYR A 385 4.52 43.86 -14.58
CA TYR A 385 3.59 43.23 -15.52
C TYR A 385 3.25 44.28 -16.58
N ASP A 386 3.87 44.16 -17.74
CA ASP A 386 3.33 44.73 -18.97
C ASP A 386 2.85 43.61 -19.92
N SER A 387 1.83 43.93 -20.69
CA SER A 387 0.83 42.98 -21.20
C SER A 387 1.25 42.00 -22.32
N ARG A 388 1.00 40.70 -22.08
CA ARG A 388 0.49 39.59 -22.95
C ARG A 388 1.20 39.12 -24.26
N SER A 389 1.47 37.80 -24.25
CA SER A 389 1.22 36.75 -25.28
C SER A 389 2.26 36.40 -26.36
N THR A 390 3.46 36.98 -26.36
CA THR A 390 4.50 36.58 -27.32
C THR A 390 5.51 35.65 -26.66
N PHE A 391 5.43 34.35 -26.99
CA PHE A 391 6.35 33.32 -26.52
C PHE A 391 7.37 32.94 -27.61
N PRO A 392 8.62 32.62 -27.24
CA PRO A 392 9.61 32.15 -28.19
C PRO A 392 9.20 30.81 -28.83
N LYS A 393 9.34 30.71 -30.15
CA LYS A 393 9.21 29.44 -30.91
C LYS A 393 10.58 28.83 -31.16
N LYS A 394 10.64 27.49 -31.20
CA LYS A 394 11.88 26.75 -31.49
C LYS A 394 12.58 27.28 -32.74
N GLY A 395 13.86 27.63 -32.61
CA GLY A 395 14.69 28.20 -33.67
C GLY A 395 14.70 29.73 -33.78
N GLN A 396 13.83 30.45 -33.05
CA GLN A 396 13.90 31.91 -32.95
C GLN A 396 15.06 32.36 -32.05
N THR A 397 15.54 33.57 -32.29
CA THR A 397 16.63 34.15 -31.50
C THR A 397 16.02 34.93 -30.34
N CYS A 398 16.34 34.51 -29.10
CA CYS A 398 15.92 35.22 -27.89
C CYS A 398 16.97 36.24 -27.48
N VAL A 399 16.54 37.45 -27.14
CA VAL A 399 17.39 38.52 -26.62
C VAL A 399 17.08 38.71 -25.14
N VAL A 400 18.04 38.43 -24.25
CA VAL A 400 17.83 38.43 -22.79
C VAL A 400 18.87 39.22 -22.01
N HIS A 401 18.44 39.81 -20.89
CA HIS A 401 19.33 40.25 -19.81
C HIS A 401 19.33 39.21 -18.70
N TYR A 402 20.49 38.99 -18.06
CA TYR A 402 20.55 38.04 -16.96
C TYR A 402 21.62 38.36 -15.91
N VAL A 403 21.43 37.77 -14.74
CA VAL A 403 22.41 37.65 -13.66
C VAL A 403 22.46 36.18 -13.23
N GLY A 404 23.61 35.54 -13.35
CA GLY A 404 23.86 34.17 -12.89
C GLY A 404 24.60 34.16 -11.56
N SER A 405 24.05 33.44 -10.59
CA SER A 405 24.60 33.30 -9.23
C SER A 405 24.53 31.86 -8.73
N LEU A 406 25.44 31.52 -7.82
CA LEU A 406 25.41 30.27 -7.06
C LEU A 406 24.39 30.36 -5.91
N THR A 407 24.02 29.23 -5.32
CA THR A 407 23.08 29.17 -4.18
C THR A 407 23.57 29.91 -2.94
N ASP A 408 24.87 30.14 -2.83
CA ASP A 408 25.50 30.95 -1.77
C ASP A 408 25.49 32.47 -2.07
N GLY A 409 24.87 32.88 -3.18
CA GLY A 409 24.76 34.27 -3.60
C GLY A 409 25.96 34.80 -4.39
N ARG A 410 27.03 34.01 -4.58
CA ARG A 410 28.17 34.44 -5.40
C ARG A 410 27.76 34.54 -6.87
N LYS A 411 27.76 35.78 -7.39
CA LYS A 411 27.54 36.07 -8.81
C LYS A 411 28.74 35.59 -9.62
N PHE A 412 28.48 34.76 -10.63
CA PHE A 412 29.52 34.23 -11.51
C PHE A 412 29.47 34.84 -12.92
N ASP A 413 28.31 35.30 -13.37
CA ASP A 413 28.20 36.00 -14.64
C ASP A 413 27.01 36.97 -14.69
N SER A 414 27.11 38.04 -15.50
CA SER A 414 25.97 38.91 -15.77
C SER A 414 26.10 39.65 -17.11
N SER A 415 25.04 39.61 -17.91
CA SER A 415 24.96 40.45 -19.11
C SER A 415 24.66 41.92 -18.81
N ARG A 416 24.14 42.24 -17.62
CA ARG A 416 23.91 43.61 -17.17
C ARG A 416 25.23 44.31 -16.84
N ASP A 417 26.14 43.61 -16.16
CA ASP A 417 27.49 44.13 -15.87
C ASP A 417 28.28 44.41 -17.17
N ARG A 418 28.04 43.62 -18.22
CA ARG A 418 28.62 43.82 -19.56
C ARG A 418 27.96 44.94 -20.36
N GLY A 419 26.81 45.46 -19.92
CA GLY A 419 26.05 46.49 -20.64
C GLY A 419 25.49 46.05 -21.99
N LYS A 420 25.47 44.74 -22.31
CA LYS A 420 24.98 44.23 -23.62
C LYS A 420 24.11 42.98 -23.44
N PRO A 421 22.90 42.93 -24.03
CA PRO A 421 22.04 41.75 -24.00
C PRO A 421 22.71 40.51 -24.59
N PHE A 422 22.36 39.35 -24.06
CA PHE A 422 22.80 38.06 -24.57
C PHE A 422 21.78 37.52 -25.56
N LYS A 423 22.26 36.94 -26.66
CA LYS A 423 21.41 36.40 -27.73
C LYS A 423 21.72 34.93 -27.94
N PHE A 424 20.68 34.10 -28.04
CA PHE A 424 20.82 32.68 -28.32
C PHE A 424 19.58 32.15 -29.06
N LYS A 425 19.73 31.06 -29.80
CA LYS A 425 18.61 30.39 -30.48
C LYS A 425 17.97 29.35 -29.59
N ILE A 426 16.66 29.48 -29.38
CA ILE A 426 15.95 28.61 -28.46
C ILE A 426 15.71 27.22 -29.05
N GLY A 427 15.97 26.18 -28.25
CA GLY A 427 15.80 24.78 -28.65
C GLY A 427 16.87 24.27 -29.62
N LYS A 428 18.00 24.98 -29.71
CA LYS A 428 19.20 24.57 -30.46
C LYS A 428 20.34 24.12 -29.54
N GLN A 429 20.12 24.02 -28.22
CA GLN A 429 21.13 23.61 -27.24
C GLN A 429 22.39 24.50 -27.24
N GLU A 430 22.25 25.78 -27.61
CA GLU A 430 23.32 26.78 -27.52
C GLU A 430 23.55 27.24 -26.06
N VAL A 431 22.58 26.99 -25.18
CA VAL A 431 22.60 27.31 -23.75
C VAL A 431 22.29 26.06 -22.92
N ILE A 432 22.47 26.14 -21.61
CA ILE A 432 22.11 25.04 -20.69
C ILE A 432 20.63 24.67 -20.82
N ARG A 433 20.31 23.41 -20.57
CA ARG A 433 18.96 22.86 -20.74
C ARG A 433 17.90 23.65 -19.95
N GLY A 434 18.22 24.07 -18.73
CA GLY A 434 17.32 24.88 -17.91
C GLY A 434 16.95 26.22 -18.53
N TRP A 435 17.82 26.81 -19.34
CA TRP A 435 17.52 28.02 -20.10
C TRP A 435 16.66 27.73 -21.33
N ASP A 436 16.99 26.69 -22.09
CA ASP A 436 16.24 26.30 -23.29
C ASP A 436 14.78 25.95 -22.96
N GLU A 437 14.52 25.30 -21.82
CA GLU A 437 13.17 24.97 -21.35
C GLU A 437 12.50 26.12 -20.54
N GLY A 438 13.28 26.86 -19.76
CA GLY A 438 12.76 27.94 -18.91
C GLY A 438 12.38 29.19 -19.69
N VAL A 439 13.23 29.66 -20.60
CA VAL A 439 12.97 30.87 -21.41
C VAL A 439 11.84 30.62 -22.41
N ALA A 440 11.60 29.38 -22.83
CA ALA A 440 10.49 29.02 -23.72
C ALA A 440 9.11 29.30 -23.09
N GLN A 441 9.04 29.33 -21.75
CA GLN A 441 7.82 29.61 -21.00
C GLN A 441 7.68 31.10 -20.64
N MET A 442 8.71 31.91 -20.93
CA MET A 442 8.69 33.35 -20.68
C MET A 442 8.06 34.10 -21.84
N SER A 443 7.28 35.12 -21.52
CA SER A 443 6.78 36.09 -22.49
C SER A 443 7.77 37.25 -22.67
N VAL A 444 7.79 37.87 -23.85
CA VAL A 444 8.61 39.07 -24.09
C VAL A 444 8.22 40.17 -23.10
N GLY A 445 9.21 40.77 -22.43
CA GLY A 445 9.05 41.71 -21.33
C GLY A 445 9.08 41.07 -19.93
N GLN A 446 9.00 39.75 -19.83
CA GLN A 446 8.96 39.05 -18.55
C GLN A 446 10.36 38.90 -17.95
N ARG A 447 10.45 39.18 -16.65
CA ARG A 447 11.59 38.83 -15.80
C ARG A 447 11.22 37.67 -14.88
N ALA A 448 12.05 36.63 -14.86
CA ALA A 448 11.82 35.41 -14.10
C ALA A 448 13.12 34.89 -13.48
N LYS A 449 13.00 34.23 -12.33
CA LYS A 449 14.11 33.56 -11.67
C LYS A 449 14.11 32.08 -12.02
N LEU A 450 15.11 31.64 -12.78
CA LEU A 450 15.30 30.24 -13.15
C LEU A 450 16.27 29.57 -12.18
N THR A 451 15.81 28.54 -11.47
CA THR A 451 16.68 27.69 -10.63
C THR A 451 17.00 26.43 -11.41
N CYS A 452 18.25 26.28 -11.82
CA CYS A 452 18.71 25.15 -12.61
C CYS A 452 19.51 24.18 -11.73
N THR A 453 18.92 23.01 -11.46
CA THR A 453 19.61 21.89 -10.81
C THR A 453 20.73 21.35 -11.71
N PRO A 454 21.68 20.56 -11.18
CA PRO A 454 22.86 20.14 -11.93
C PRO A 454 22.56 19.44 -13.26
N ASP A 455 21.51 18.61 -13.30
CA ASP A 455 21.00 17.89 -14.46
C ASP A 455 20.42 18.81 -15.56
N PHE A 456 20.02 20.03 -15.21
CA PHE A 456 19.59 21.09 -16.13
C PHE A 456 20.65 22.17 -16.38
N ALA A 457 21.83 22.03 -15.76
CA ALA A 457 22.96 22.96 -15.84
C ALA A 457 24.22 22.26 -16.39
N TYR A 458 25.35 22.31 -15.66
CA TYR A 458 26.66 21.77 -16.09
C TYR A 458 26.97 20.37 -15.52
N GLY A 459 26.03 19.75 -14.80
CA GLY A 459 26.15 18.41 -14.22
C GLY A 459 27.40 18.21 -13.35
N SER A 460 27.93 16.99 -13.38
CA SER A 460 29.14 16.61 -12.63
C SER A 460 30.43 17.21 -13.19
N LYS A 461 30.41 17.78 -14.39
CA LYS A 461 31.60 18.41 -15.01
C LYS A 461 31.81 19.85 -14.51
N GLY A 462 30.73 20.57 -14.22
CA GLY A 462 30.81 22.00 -13.88
C GLY A 462 31.35 22.84 -15.04
N HIS A 463 31.81 24.06 -14.73
CA HIS A 463 32.53 24.93 -15.66
C HIS A 463 33.87 25.34 -15.02
N PRO A 464 35.02 25.00 -15.64
CA PRO A 464 36.33 25.20 -15.04
C PRO A 464 36.54 26.62 -14.51
N GLY A 465 36.97 26.73 -13.25
CA GLY A 465 37.32 28.00 -12.60
C GLY A 465 36.16 28.90 -12.16
N ILE A 466 34.91 28.59 -12.52
CA ILE A 466 33.76 29.47 -12.26
C ILE A 466 32.59 28.72 -11.62
N ILE A 467 32.23 27.53 -12.13
CA ILE A 467 31.06 26.77 -11.66
C ILE A 467 31.52 25.41 -11.14
N PRO A 468 31.32 25.09 -9.86
CA PRO A 468 31.73 23.81 -9.30
C PRO A 468 30.92 22.63 -9.88
N PRO A 469 31.48 21.41 -9.83
CA PRO A 469 30.74 20.18 -10.12
C PRO A 469 29.46 20.06 -9.30
N ASN A 470 28.38 19.58 -9.93
CA ASN A 470 27.07 19.37 -9.29
C ASN A 470 26.47 20.64 -8.63
N ALA A 471 26.82 21.83 -9.11
CA ALA A 471 26.27 23.08 -8.61
C ALA A 471 24.84 23.31 -9.12
N THR A 472 23.98 23.82 -8.23
CA THR A 472 22.69 24.41 -8.61
C THR A 472 22.91 25.89 -8.90
N LEU A 473 22.38 26.37 -10.02
CA LEU A 473 22.54 27.75 -10.47
C LEU A 473 21.23 28.50 -10.37
N ILE A 474 21.32 29.77 -9.98
CA ILE A 474 20.20 30.68 -9.89
C ILE A 474 20.41 31.79 -10.90
N PHE A 475 19.54 31.85 -11.90
CA PHE A 475 19.53 32.89 -12.91
C PHE A 475 18.35 33.81 -12.72
N ASP A 476 18.59 35.11 -12.71
CA ASP A 476 17.57 36.14 -12.84
C ASP A 476 17.59 36.61 -14.30
N VAL A 477 16.59 36.22 -15.08
CA VAL A 477 16.53 36.39 -16.55
C VAL A 477 15.39 37.32 -16.90
N GLU A 478 15.63 38.26 -17.81
CA GLU A 478 14.65 39.16 -18.41
C GLU A 478 14.65 38.96 -19.92
N LEU A 479 13.52 38.56 -20.49
CA LEU A 479 13.35 38.40 -21.94
C LEU A 479 12.98 39.74 -22.55
N ILE A 480 13.89 40.33 -23.33
CA ILE A 480 13.76 41.69 -23.85
C ILE A 480 13.13 41.69 -25.24
N GLY A 481 13.40 40.66 -26.05
CA GLY A 481 12.91 40.61 -27.42
C GLY A 481 13.14 39.26 -28.10
N LEU A 482 12.53 39.11 -29.28
CA LEU A 482 12.68 37.98 -30.19
C LEU A 482 13.10 38.50 -31.56
N GLU A 483 14.04 37.82 -32.19
CA GLU A 483 14.54 38.08 -33.56
C GLU A 483 14.33 36.88 -34.49
#